data_AF-A0A7W0VA87-F1
#
_entry.id   AF-A0A7W0VA87-F1
#
_cell.length_a   1.000
_cell.length_b   1.000
_cell.length_c   1.000
_cell.angle_alpha   90.00
_cell.angle_beta   90.00
_cell.angle_gamma   90.00
#
_symmetry.space_group_name_H-M   'P 1'
#
loop_
_entity.id
_entity.type
_entity.pdbx_description
1 polymer ?
#
loop_
_entity_poly.entity_id
_entity_poly.type
_entity_poly.pdbx_seq_one_letter_code
_entity_poly.pdbx_strand_id
1 'polypeptide(L)'
;MGERPLLIFVSDIHLTDRLHGNAVSKADQFNRFWERIQVARGKRPAELCIVGDLFDLVRSPSWFEGRHRPYHGASTNGVVKNVEKIVDETIKREADFFAAIRSKVENGELGVHYVVGNHDRLLLTAPVAQKMVARALLGKDSMPLHTEIAFPDHGVLAYHGNVGDPINASPDGDATIGDAIGSELILKFPRMLRKMVGEDHPGIEEVDDIDDVRPVYAVPAWVRQQSVMRKELLRPMSLVWSEVVDEFLSNEFVRDWLGKQRKTFSLDLGKKLRLLLELSRNKLMAHGSDERLTQLYRFFQQSFDGKMSTVAAAELSKRRGYHYVVNGHSHFPSMQPLGKIEGKPAVYFNTGTWRAVHQIGHDLGGRPSFLAYDAMTYVVFFPDGDKMGRDYEWWTGAMVAR
;
A
#
# COMPACT_ATOMS: atom_id res chain seq x y z
N MET A 1 34.02 14.04 10.32
CA MET A 1 32.69 13.55 9.88
C MET A 1 32.79 12.03 9.82
N GLY A 2 31.85 11.33 10.45
CA GLY A 2 31.82 9.86 10.37
C GLY A 2 31.50 9.39 8.95
N GLU A 3 31.85 8.15 8.62
CA GLU A 3 31.47 7.51 7.35
C GLU A 3 29.93 7.42 7.28
N ARG A 4 29.30 7.89 6.18
CA ARG A 4 27.84 7.77 5.99
C ARG A 4 27.42 6.28 6.05
N PRO A 5 26.36 5.90 6.78
CA PRO A 5 25.96 4.49 6.91
C PRO A 5 25.34 3.94 5.62
N LEU A 6 25.21 2.62 5.53
CA LEU A 6 24.38 1.98 4.50
C LEU A 6 22.91 2.30 4.81
N LEU A 7 22.20 2.99 3.92
CA LEU A 7 20.82 3.41 4.13
C LEU A 7 19.88 2.65 3.19
N ILE A 8 18.81 2.10 3.73
CA ILE A 8 17.93 1.16 3.04
C ILE A 8 16.49 1.69 3.13
N PHE A 9 15.75 1.58 2.03
CA PHE A 9 14.35 1.92 1.98
C PHE A 9 13.48 0.75 1.52
N VAL A 10 12.40 0.51 2.25
CA VAL A 10 11.34 -0.46 1.95
C VAL A 10 9.98 0.18 2.23
N SER A 11 8.90 -0.29 1.63
CA SER A 11 7.54 0.20 1.90
C SER A 11 6.49 -0.88 1.62
N ASP A 12 5.23 -0.58 1.96
CA ASP A 12 4.07 -1.35 1.52
C ASP A 12 4.19 -2.84 1.85
N ILE A 13 4.48 -3.16 3.09
CA ILE A 13 4.54 -4.54 3.59
C ILE A 13 3.12 -5.03 3.93
N HIS A 14 2.24 -4.12 4.36
CA HIS A 14 0.81 -4.34 4.60
C HIS A 14 0.50 -5.54 5.52
N LEU A 15 1.12 -5.58 6.70
CA LEU A 15 0.82 -6.58 7.73
C LEU A 15 -0.57 -6.35 8.32
N THR A 16 -1.33 -7.41 8.51
CA THR A 16 -2.73 -7.33 8.97
C THR A 16 -3.10 -8.49 9.89
N ASP A 17 -4.15 -8.31 10.68
CA ASP A 17 -4.54 -9.21 11.76
C ASP A 17 -5.20 -10.50 11.26
N ARG A 18 -6.04 -10.44 10.21
CA ARG A 18 -6.94 -11.57 9.87
C ARG A 18 -7.17 -11.88 8.39
N LEU A 19 -6.40 -11.32 7.46
CA LEU A 19 -6.44 -11.73 6.04
C LEU A 19 -5.47 -12.87 5.74
N HIS A 20 -5.69 -13.64 4.67
CA HIS A 20 -4.84 -14.75 4.26
C HIS A 20 -3.34 -14.38 4.25
N GLY A 21 -2.50 -15.32 4.71
CA GLY A 21 -1.05 -15.14 4.70
C GLY A 21 -0.52 -15.25 3.27
N ASN A 22 0.54 -14.51 2.96
CA ASN A 22 1.27 -14.69 1.71
C ASN A 22 1.81 -16.13 1.63
N ALA A 23 1.99 -16.66 0.42
CA ALA A 23 2.59 -17.98 0.21
C ALA A 23 3.98 -18.10 0.87
N VAL A 24 4.69 -16.97 1.02
CA VAL A 24 5.98 -16.87 1.73
C VAL A 24 5.83 -16.03 2.99
N SER A 25 6.30 -16.54 4.12
CA SER A 25 6.31 -15.81 5.39
C SER A 25 7.11 -14.51 5.28
N LYS A 26 6.66 -13.45 5.97
CA LYS A 26 7.35 -12.16 5.97
C LYS A 26 8.73 -12.24 6.63
N ALA A 27 8.88 -13.11 7.62
CA ALA A 27 10.16 -13.40 8.25
C ALA A 27 11.18 -13.97 7.26
N ASP A 28 10.77 -14.94 6.43
CA ASP A 28 11.65 -15.52 5.40
C ASP A 28 12.04 -14.50 4.32
N GLN A 29 11.08 -13.66 3.91
CA GLN A 29 11.36 -12.56 2.98
C GLN A 29 12.41 -11.61 3.57
N PHE A 30 12.23 -11.20 4.83
CA PHE A 30 13.20 -10.36 5.52
C PHE A 30 14.58 -11.02 5.67
N ASN A 31 14.64 -12.30 6.03
CA ASN A 31 15.91 -13.00 6.20
C ASN A 31 16.69 -13.11 4.88
N ARG A 32 16.00 -13.44 3.77
CA ARG A 32 16.61 -13.45 2.42
C ARG A 32 17.09 -12.07 2.00
N PHE A 33 16.31 -11.04 2.30
CA PHE A 33 16.71 -9.65 2.10
C PHE A 33 17.96 -9.31 2.94
N TRP A 34 17.96 -9.68 4.21
CA TRP A 34 19.05 -9.38 5.14
C TRP A 34 20.36 -10.07 4.74
N GLU A 35 20.32 -11.29 4.22
CA GLU A 35 21.51 -11.96 3.67
C GLU A 35 22.19 -11.14 2.58
N ARG A 36 21.42 -10.51 1.69
CA ARG A 36 21.95 -9.63 0.64
C ARG A 36 22.54 -8.34 1.22
N ILE A 37 21.84 -7.73 2.16
CA ILE A 37 22.32 -6.53 2.87
C ILE A 37 23.58 -6.81 3.68
N GLN A 38 23.67 -7.99 4.31
CA GLN A 38 24.81 -8.40 5.11
C GLN A 38 26.10 -8.39 4.30
N VAL A 39 26.05 -8.84 3.04
CA VAL A 39 27.18 -8.80 2.11
C VAL A 39 27.61 -7.37 1.82
N ALA A 40 26.66 -6.46 1.58
CA ALA A 40 26.95 -5.05 1.26
C ALA A 40 27.47 -4.26 2.48
N ARG A 41 26.84 -4.42 3.65
CA ARG A 41 27.20 -3.67 4.86
C ARG A 41 28.52 -4.16 5.47
N GLY A 42 28.83 -5.45 5.33
CA GLY A 42 29.92 -6.09 6.05
C GLY A 42 29.69 -6.06 7.56
N LYS A 43 30.57 -5.40 8.31
CA LYS A 43 30.43 -5.24 9.78
C LYS A 43 29.79 -3.90 10.19
N ARG A 44 29.54 -3.00 9.23
CA ARG A 44 28.99 -1.67 9.53
C ARG A 44 27.49 -1.78 9.88
N PRO A 45 26.98 -0.94 10.79
CA PRO A 45 25.54 -0.83 10.98
C PRO A 45 24.88 -0.31 9.70
N ALA A 46 23.64 -0.76 9.46
CA ALA A 46 22.79 -0.22 8.41
C ALA A 46 21.61 0.53 9.02
N GLU A 47 21.03 1.45 8.27
CA GLU A 47 19.80 2.17 8.62
C GLU A 47 18.67 1.71 7.70
N LEU A 48 17.56 1.23 8.25
CA LEU A 48 16.36 0.84 7.50
C LEU A 48 15.27 1.87 7.71
N CYS A 49 14.87 2.56 6.66
CA CYS A 49 13.70 3.41 6.63
C CYS A 49 12.51 2.68 5.99
N ILE A 50 11.49 2.42 6.80
CA ILE A 50 10.19 1.92 6.35
C ILE A 50 9.36 3.13 5.91
N VAL A 51 9.10 3.24 4.60
CA VAL A 51 8.44 4.39 3.96
C VAL A 51 6.95 4.11 3.77
N GLY A 52 6.24 3.98 4.88
CA GLY A 52 4.78 3.82 4.90
C GLY A 52 4.29 2.39 4.75
N ASP A 53 3.05 2.21 5.18
CA ASP A 53 2.22 1.03 5.00
C ASP A 53 2.90 -0.28 5.47
N LEU A 54 3.52 -0.25 6.65
CA LEU A 54 3.97 -1.46 7.35
C LEU A 54 2.76 -2.24 7.87
N PHE A 55 1.83 -1.53 8.50
CA PHE A 55 0.55 -2.08 8.95
C PHE A 55 -0.55 -1.71 7.95
N ASP A 56 -1.42 -2.66 7.66
CA ASP A 56 -2.64 -2.42 6.91
C ASP A 56 -3.83 -2.24 7.84
N LEU A 57 -3.84 -1.12 8.57
CA LEU A 57 -4.92 -0.86 9.52
C LEU A 57 -6.23 -0.64 8.78
N VAL A 58 -6.21 0.08 7.66
CA VAL A 58 -7.41 0.40 6.87
C VAL A 58 -8.13 -0.86 6.40
N ARG A 59 -7.38 -1.90 6.00
CA ARG A 59 -7.95 -3.15 5.48
C ARG A 59 -7.86 -4.29 6.50
N SER A 60 -7.99 -3.97 7.78
CA SER A 60 -8.24 -4.99 8.80
C SER A 60 -9.70 -5.48 8.79
N PRO A 61 -9.96 -6.81 8.74
CA PRO A 61 -11.28 -7.37 8.94
C PRO A 61 -11.92 -7.05 10.29
N SER A 62 -11.13 -6.72 11.32
CA SER A 62 -11.62 -6.42 12.68
C SER A 62 -12.48 -5.16 12.75
N TRP A 63 -12.41 -4.26 11.78
CA TRP A 63 -13.31 -3.11 11.71
C TRP A 63 -14.80 -3.51 11.68
N PHE A 64 -15.12 -4.67 11.12
CA PHE A 64 -16.49 -5.15 10.99
C PHE A 64 -17.05 -5.85 12.24
N GLU A 65 -16.26 -6.01 13.30
CA GLU A 65 -16.73 -6.55 14.58
C GLU A 65 -17.49 -5.51 15.41
N GLY A 66 -17.35 -4.23 15.08
CA GLY A 66 -18.01 -3.13 15.75
C GLY A 66 -18.58 -2.09 14.80
N ARG A 67 -19.01 -0.96 15.36
CA ARG A 67 -19.58 0.18 14.62
C ARG A 67 -18.55 1.18 14.09
N HIS A 68 -17.30 1.07 14.55
CA HIS A 68 -16.24 2.00 14.16
C HIS A 68 -15.59 1.55 12.85
N ARG A 69 -15.07 2.50 12.08
CA ARG A 69 -14.48 2.30 10.76
C ARG A 69 -13.22 3.14 10.63
N PRO A 70 -12.27 2.78 9.74
CA PRO A 70 -11.00 3.50 9.60
C PRO A 70 -11.18 4.94 9.09
N TYR A 71 -12.33 5.23 8.46
CA TYR A 71 -12.71 6.56 7.98
C TYR A 71 -13.56 7.36 8.98
N HIS A 72 -13.82 6.83 10.18
CA HIS A 72 -14.37 7.64 11.27
C HIS A 72 -13.26 8.46 11.95
N GLY A 73 -13.63 9.44 12.80
CA GLY A 73 -12.68 10.33 13.45
C GLY A 73 -11.56 9.57 14.17
N ALA A 74 -10.31 9.82 13.75
CA ALA A 74 -9.12 9.05 14.14
C ALA A 74 -8.90 9.04 15.66
N SER A 75 -9.14 10.18 16.32
CA SER A 75 -8.98 10.34 17.77
C SER A 75 -10.18 9.87 18.60
N THR A 76 -11.23 9.31 17.99
CA THR A 76 -12.37 8.80 18.76
C THR A 76 -11.95 7.53 19.52
N ASN A 77 -12.36 7.43 20.79
CA ASN A 77 -11.99 6.29 21.64
C ASN A 77 -12.28 4.91 21.02
N GLY A 78 -13.34 4.79 20.23
CA GLY A 78 -13.68 3.53 19.56
C GLY A 78 -12.75 3.20 18.40
N VAL A 79 -12.29 4.20 17.63
CA VAL A 79 -11.31 4.00 16.55
C VAL A 79 -9.95 3.67 17.16
N VAL A 80 -9.51 4.41 18.17
CA VAL A 80 -8.23 4.17 18.86
C VAL A 80 -8.15 2.76 19.45
N LYS A 81 -9.18 2.31 20.18
CA LYS A 81 -9.20 0.95 20.74
C LYS A 81 -9.15 -0.14 19.68
N ASN A 82 -9.82 0.07 18.55
CA ASN A 82 -9.76 -0.87 17.43
C ASN A 82 -8.35 -0.91 16.82
N VAL A 83 -7.70 0.25 16.63
CA VAL A 83 -6.32 0.32 16.15
C VAL A 83 -5.38 -0.43 17.09
N GLU A 84 -5.48 -0.20 18.40
CA GLU A 84 -4.66 -0.90 19.41
C GLU A 84 -4.85 -2.42 19.34
N LYS A 85 -6.10 -2.88 19.19
CA LYS A 85 -6.41 -4.30 19.02
C LYS A 85 -5.79 -4.86 17.73
N ILE A 86 -5.99 -4.19 16.59
CA ILE A 86 -5.49 -4.62 15.28
C ILE A 86 -3.97 -4.73 15.30
N VAL A 87 -3.28 -3.72 15.86
CA VAL A 87 -1.82 -3.73 15.98
C VAL A 87 -1.34 -4.88 16.86
N ASP A 88 -1.95 -5.09 18.02
CA ASP A 88 -1.60 -6.18 18.93
C ASP A 88 -1.76 -7.57 18.27
N GLU A 89 -2.91 -7.81 17.62
CA GLU A 89 -3.17 -9.05 16.88
C GLU A 89 -2.18 -9.23 15.70
N THR A 90 -1.87 -8.15 14.96
CA THR A 90 -0.91 -8.19 13.85
C THR A 90 0.50 -8.51 14.32
N ILE A 91 0.98 -7.89 15.40
CA ILE A 91 2.31 -8.16 15.97
C ILE A 91 2.42 -9.60 16.47
N LYS A 92 1.37 -10.12 17.12
CA LYS A 92 1.34 -11.52 17.57
C LYS A 92 1.39 -12.49 16.40
N ARG A 93 0.62 -12.21 15.36
CA ARG A 93 0.58 -13.04 14.15
C ARG A 93 1.92 -13.04 13.42
N GLU A 94 2.54 -11.88 13.28
CA GLU A 94 3.80 -11.68 12.53
C GLU A 94 5.02 -11.65 13.47
N ALA A 95 4.94 -12.36 14.60
CA ALA A 95 5.94 -12.30 15.67
C ALA A 95 7.35 -12.64 15.19
N ASP A 96 7.48 -13.63 14.30
CA ASP A 96 8.77 -14.04 13.73
C ASP A 96 9.39 -12.96 12.85
N PHE A 97 8.58 -12.19 12.11
CA PHE A 97 9.06 -11.08 11.29
C PHE A 97 9.60 -9.94 12.18
N PHE A 98 8.82 -9.54 13.21
CA PHE A 98 9.27 -8.53 14.16
C PHE A 98 10.50 -9.00 14.95
N ALA A 99 10.55 -10.27 15.35
CA ALA A 99 11.72 -10.85 16.02
C ALA A 99 12.96 -10.84 15.12
N ALA A 100 12.81 -11.16 13.83
CA ALA A 100 13.91 -11.13 12.87
C ALA A 100 14.51 -9.72 12.74
N ILE A 101 13.68 -8.68 12.59
CA ILE A 101 14.14 -7.27 12.58
C ILE A 101 14.79 -6.91 13.91
N ARG A 102 14.08 -7.13 15.03
CA ARG A 102 14.53 -6.73 16.37
C ARG A 102 15.86 -7.36 16.74
N SER A 103 16.11 -8.60 16.35
CA SER A 103 17.40 -9.26 16.57
C SER A 103 18.58 -8.48 15.97
N LYS A 104 18.39 -7.84 14.80
CA LYS A 104 19.44 -7.03 14.15
C LYS A 104 19.62 -5.71 14.87
N VAL A 105 18.53 -5.13 15.38
CA VAL A 105 18.56 -3.90 16.18
C VAL A 105 19.29 -4.13 17.51
N GLU A 106 18.93 -5.19 18.25
CA GLU A 106 19.53 -5.53 19.54
C GLU A 106 21.03 -5.87 19.44
N ASN A 107 21.45 -6.45 18.32
CA ASN A 107 22.86 -6.71 18.01
C ASN A 107 23.64 -5.47 17.53
N GLY A 108 23.00 -4.30 17.42
CA GLY A 108 23.63 -3.07 16.93
C GLY A 108 23.95 -3.09 15.44
N GLU A 109 23.31 -3.98 14.67
CA GLU A 109 23.54 -4.15 13.23
C GLU A 109 22.60 -3.27 12.37
N LEU A 110 21.47 -2.85 12.95
CA LEU A 110 20.39 -2.17 12.25
C LEU A 110 19.79 -1.04 13.11
N GLY A 111 19.73 0.16 12.56
CA GLY A 111 18.81 1.20 13.01
C GLY A 111 17.53 1.18 12.16
N VAL A 112 16.40 1.61 12.74
CA VAL A 112 15.09 1.61 12.06
C VAL A 112 14.43 2.97 12.18
N HIS A 113 13.99 3.50 11.05
CA HIS A 113 13.17 4.69 10.91
C HIS A 113 11.80 4.29 10.35
N TYR A 114 10.75 4.96 10.80
CA TYR A 114 9.39 4.66 10.35
C TYR A 114 8.67 5.94 9.92
N VAL A 115 8.45 6.07 8.62
CA VAL A 115 7.53 7.02 8.02
C VAL A 115 6.16 6.38 7.89
N VAL A 116 5.10 7.02 8.39
CA VAL A 116 3.73 6.52 8.23
C VAL A 116 3.21 6.79 6.81
N GLY A 117 2.43 5.84 6.32
CA GLY A 117 1.66 5.91 5.10
C GLY A 117 0.15 6.04 5.36
N ASN A 118 -0.66 5.93 4.31
CA ASN A 118 -2.11 6.09 4.42
C ASN A 118 -2.77 4.90 5.13
N HIS A 119 -2.21 3.70 5.05
CA HIS A 119 -2.77 2.52 5.69
C HIS A 119 -2.45 2.40 7.18
N ASP A 120 -1.40 3.09 7.66
CA ASP A 120 -0.97 3.07 9.06
C ASP A 120 -0.98 4.47 9.73
N ARG A 121 -1.50 5.51 9.06
CA ARG A 121 -1.66 6.87 9.63
C ARG A 121 -2.37 6.91 10.98
N LEU A 122 -3.29 5.98 11.23
CA LEU A 122 -4.04 5.91 12.49
C LEU A 122 -3.16 5.58 13.70
N LEU A 123 -1.94 5.07 13.48
CA LEU A 123 -0.92 4.95 14.53
C LEU A 123 -0.63 6.29 15.19
N LEU A 124 -0.65 7.41 14.45
CA LEU A 124 -0.36 8.75 14.99
C LEU A 124 -1.31 9.16 16.13
N THR A 125 -2.52 8.59 16.15
CA THR A 125 -3.55 8.88 17.17
C THR A 125 -3.70 7.79 18.23
N ALA A 126 -2.92 6.71 18.17
CA ALA A 126 -3.03 5.55 19.05
C ALA A 126 -1.73 5.30 19.85
N PRO A 127 -1.50 6.01 20.97
CA PRO A 127 -0.22 5.97 21.69
C PRO A 127 0.14 4.58 22.25
N VAL A 128 -0.85 3.77 22.65
CA VAL A 128 -0.58 2.40 23.10
C VAL A 128 -0.10 1.54 21.93
N ALA A 129 -0.71 1.70 20.75
CA ALA A 129 -0.26 1.02 19.54
C ALA A 129 1.16 1.44 19.13
N GLN A 130 1.49 2.74 19.20
CA GLN A 130 2.86 3.22 18.95
C GLN A 130 3.87 2.55 19.87
N LYS A 131 3.54 2.40 21.16
CA LYS A 131 4.37 1.71 22.14
C LYS A 131 4.55 0.23 21.81
N MET A 132 3.49 -0.45 21.36
CA MET A 132 3.56 -1.85 20.92
C MET A 132 4.50 -2.00 19.71
N VAL A 133 4.37 -1.13 18.72
CA VAL A 133 5.23 -1.11 17.51
C VAL A 133 6.69 -0.86 17.88
N ALA A 134 6.97 0.12 18.73
CA ALA A 134 8.33 0.42 19.19
C ALA A 134 8.98 -0.78 19.91
N ARG A 135 8.21 -1.50 20.74
CA ARG A 135 8.69 -2.71 21.41
C ARG A 135 8.95 -3.83 20.41
N ALA A 136 8.04 -4.01 19.46
CA ALA A 136 8.15 -5.06 18.46
C ALA A 136 9.39 -4.89 17.58
N LEU A 137 9.64 -3.67 17.08
CA LEU A 137 10.76 -3.37 16.17
C LEU A 137 12.09 -3.12 16.89
N LEU A 138 12.08 -2.38 18.00
CA LEU A 138 13.31 -1.87 18.62
C LEU A 138 13.64 -2.49 19.99
N GLY A 139 12.72 -3.23 20.60
CA GLY A 139 12.83 -3.62 22.01
C GLY A 139 12.74 -2.44 22.99
N LYS A 140 12.18 -1.29 22.55
CA LYS A 140 12.09 -0.04 23.33
C LYS A 140 10.65 0.42 23.51
N ASP A 141 10.42 1.30 24.48
CA ASP A 141 9.09 1.83 24.80
C ASP A 141 8.62 2.98 23.89
N SER A 142 9.47 3.47 23.00
CA SER A 142 9.14 4.57 22.09
C SER A 142 9.98 4.53 20.82
N MET A 143 9.37 4.92 19.71
CA MET A 143 10.01 5.20 18.43
C MET A 143 9.32 6.40 17.79
N PRO A 144 10.05 7.38 17.23
CA PRO A 144 9.44 8.45 16.46
C PRO A 144 8.72 7.88 15.23
N LEU A 145 7.48 8.34 15.02
CA LEU A 145 6.77 8.15 13.76
C LEU A 145 6.85 9.44 12.96
N HIS A 146 7.26 9.33 11.71
CA HIS A 146 7.48 10.46 10.82
C HIS A 146 6.39 10.53 9.75
N THR A 147 5.95 11.71 9.35
CA THR A 147 5.23 11.87 8.07
C THR A 147 6.20 12.07 6.91
N GLU A 148 7.40 12.54 7.23
CA GLU A 148 8.52 12.75 6.33
C GLU A 148 9.82 12.68 7.16
N ILE A 149 10.89 12.14 6.56
CA ILE A 149 12.23 12.13 7.14
C ILE A 149 13.27 12.48 6.07
N ALA A 150 14.33 13.15 6.48
CA ALA A 150 15.43 13.54 5.61
C ALA A 150 16.74 12.89 6.05
N PHE A 151 17.55 12.48 5.08
CA PHE A 151 18.89 11.93 5.28
C PHE A 151 19.90 12.81 4.53
N PRO A 152 20.39 13.90 5.16
CA PRO A 152 21.24 14.89 4.49
C PRO A 152 22.55 14.32 3.98
N ASP A 153 23.17 13.39 4.71
CA ASP A 153 24.44 12.74 4.32
C ASP A 153 24.29 11.92 3.03
N HIS A 154 23.07 11.51 2.68
CA HIS A 154 22.74 10.80 1.45
C HIS A 154 22.04 11.69 0.42
N GLY A 155 21.67 12.93 0.78
CA GLY A 155 20.85 13.80 -0.07
C GLY A 155 19.45 13.24 -0.36
N VAL A 156 18.89 12.45 0.56
CA VAL A 156 17.60 11.76 0.39
C VAL A 156 16.50 12.41 1.22
N LEU A 157 15.32 12.56 0.61
CA LEU A 157 14.06 12.87 1.27
C LEU A 157 13.13 11.67 1.16
N ALA A 158 12.52 11.24 2.27
CA ALA A 158 11.59 10.11 2.29
C ALA A 158 10.25 10.51 2.91
N TYR A 159 9.16 10.22 2.19
CA TYR A 159 7.78 10.41 2.61
C TYR A 159 6.88 9.42 1.85
N HIS A 160 5.71 9.09 2.38
CA HIS A 160 4.83 8.15 1.66
C HIS A 160 4.14 8.80 0.46
N GLY A 161 3.98 8.03 -0.63
CA GLY A 161 3.47 8.52 -1.92
C GLY A 161 2.01 8.99 -1.92
N ASN A 162 1.24 8.63 -0.89
CA ASN A 162 -0.17 8.98 -0.79
C ASN A 162 -0.44 10.49 -0.83
N VAL A 163 0.53 11.34 -0.46
CA VAL A 163 0.41 12.81 -0.50
C VAL A 163 0.09 13.38 -1.88
N GLY A 164 0.49 12.68 -2.94
CA GLY A 164 0.19 13.09 -4.32
C GLY A 164 -1.05 12.40 -4.92
N ASP A 165 -1.70 11.50 -4.18
CA ASP A 165 -2.84 10.72 -4.64
C ASP A 165 -4.17 11.34 -4.15
N PRO A 166 -5.02 11.91 -5.03
CA PRO A 166 -6.28 12.52 -4.63
C PRO A 166 -7.29 11.58 -3.94
N ILE A 167 -7.14 10.27 -4.05
CA ILE A 167 -7.99 9.26 -3.40
C ILE A 167 -7.51 8.97 -1.98
N ASN A 168 -6.18 8.98 -1.77
CA ASN A 168 -5.50 8.56 -0.53
C ASN A 168 -4.77 9.71 0.19
N ALA A 169 -4.92 10.94 -0.29
CA ALA A 169 -4.44 12.15 0.36
C ALA A 169 -5.55 12.82 1.18
N SER A 170 -5.18 13.29 2.37
CA SER A 170 -5.95 14.25 3.14
C SER A 170 -4.98 15.33 3.63
N PRO A 171 -5.21 16.63 3.31
CA PRO A 171 -4.33 17.71 3.74
C PRO A 171 -4.14 17.79 5.26
N ASP A 172 -5.18 17.41 6.02
CA ASP A 172 -5.21 17.47 7.47
C ASP A 172 -4.82 16.13 8.14
N GLY A 173 -4.43 15.11 7.35
CA GLY A 173 -4.16 13.75 7.85
C GLY A 173 -5.41 12.94 8.22
N ASP A 174 -6.59 13.50 7.93
CA ASP A 174 -7.90 12.91 8.17
C ASP A 174 -8.21 11.71 7.27
N ALA A 175 -9.36 11.08 7.50
CA ALA A 175 -9.89 10.00 6.69
C ALA A 175 -9.97 10.34 5.20
N THR A 176 -9.65 9.36 4.36
CA THR A 176 -9.65 9.49 2.91
C THR A 176 -10.80 8.68 2.29
N ILE A 177 -11.18 9.00 1.04
CA ILE A 177 -12.13 8.15 0.31
C ILE A 177 -11.52 6.75 0.05
N GLY A 178 -10.19 6.66 -0.06
CA GLY A 178 -9.45 5.40 -0.10
C GLY A 178 -9.73 4.50 1.10
N ASP A 179 -9.83 5.07 2.30
CA ASP A 179 -10.14 4.30 3.52
C ASP A 179 -11.52 3.65 3.46
N ALA A 180 -12.49 4.38 2.93
CA ALA A 180 -13.84 3.86 2.71
C ALA A 180 -13.88 2.84 1.58
N ILE A 181 -13.10 3.02 0.49
CA ILE A 181 -12.99 2.02 -0.58
C ILE A 181 -12.39 0.73 -0.03
N GLY A 182 -11.27 0.80 0.68
CA GLY A 182 -10.60 -0.36 1.28
C GLY A 182 -11.51 -1.11 2.25
N SER A 183 -12.21 -0.38 3.12
CA SER A 183 -13.10 -1.01 4.11
C SER A 183 -14.41 -1.47 3.50
N GLU A 184 -15.20 -0.59 2.89
CA GLU A 184 -16.59 -0.87 2.52
C GLU A 184 -16.77 -1.51 1.13
N LEU A 185 -15.76 -1.49 0.26
CA LEU A 185 -15.80 -2.22 -1.01
C LEU A 185 -14.90 -3.47 -0.97
N ILE A 186 -13.59 -3.26 -0.76
CA ILE A 186 -12.57 -4.31 -0.94
C ILE A 186 -12.70 -5.40 0.12
N LEU A 187 -12.79 -5.04 1.40
CA LEU A 187 -12.97 -6.04 2.46
C LEU A 187 -14.40 -6.57 2.58
N LYS A 188 -15.39 -5.72 2.33
CA LYS A 188 -16.79 -6.08 2.56
C LYS A 188 -17.28 -7.10 1.54
N PHE A 189 -16.84 -6.99 0.29
CA PHE A 189 -17.28 -7.84 -0.80
C PHE A 189 -17.00 -9.34 -0.56
N PRO A 190 -15.77 -9.80 -0.32
CA PRO A 190 -15.50 -11.22 -0.07
C PRO A 190 -16.26 -11.73 1.16
N ARG A 191 -16.36 -10.93 2.23
CA ARG A 191 -17.09 -11.28 3.46
C ARG A 191 -18.58 -11.51 3.23
N MET A 192 -19.23 -10.64 2.47
CA MET A 192 -20.64 -10.80 2.13
C MET A 192 -20.86 -11.97 1.18
N LEU A 193 -19.93 -12.20 0.25
CA LEU A 193 -19.98 -13.34 -0.65
C LEU A 193 -19.88 -14.67 0.10
N ARG A 194 -18.90 -14.81 1.01
CA ARG A 194 -18.74 -15.97 1.89
C ARG A 194 -20.00 -16.30 2.68
N LYS A 195 -20.66 -15.28 3.25
CA LYS A 195 -21.95 -15.45 3.93
C LYS A 195 -23.07 -15.95 3.01
N MET A 196 -23.04 -15.57 1.73
CA MET A 196 -24.05 -15.97 0.75
C MET A 196 -23.84 -17.39 0.23
N VAL A 197 -22.59 -17.78 -0.05
CA VAL A 197 -22.29 -19.07 -0.72
C VAL A 197 -21.76 -20.16 0.22
N GLY A 198 -21.37 -19.81 1.45
CA GLY A 198 -20.72 -20.69 2.42
C GLY A 198 -19.21 -20.46 2.49
N GLU A 199 -18.63 -20.57 3.70
CA GLU A 199 -17.19 -20.35 3.95
C GLU A 199 -16.29 -21.36 3.24
N ASP A 200 -16.79 -22.58 3.03
CA ASP A 200 -16.05 -23.69 2.40
C ASP A 200 -16.39 -23.86 0.90
N HIS A 201 -17.08 -22.89 0.29
CA HIS A 201 -17.42 -22.99 -1.12
C HIS A 201 -16.13 -23.02 -1.97
N PRO A 202 -15.93 -24.00 -2.86
CA PRO A 202 -14.71 -24.06 -3.67
C PRO A 202 -14.44 -22.77 -4.45
N GLY A 203 -13.20 -22.27 -4.40
CA GLY A 203 -12.77 -21.06 -5.10
C GLY A 203 -13.18 -19.74 -4.43
N ILE A 204 -13.76 -19.77 -3.23
CA ILE A 204 -14.11 -18.56 -2.47
C ILE A 204 -12.87 -17.87 -1.89
N GLU A 205 -11.81 -18.64 -1.63
CA GLU A 205 -10.48 -18.18 -1.20
C GLU A 205 -9.83 -17.24 -2.21
N GLU A 206 -9.98 -17.52 -3.51
CA GLU A 206 -9.47 -16.66 -4.60
C GLU A 206 -10.19 -15.31 -4.65
N VAL A 207 -11.34 -15.16 -3.98
CA VAL A 207 -12.06 -13.89 -3.93
C VAL A 207 -11.36 -12.88 -3.01
N ASP A 208 -10.58 -13.34 -2.03
CA ASP A 208 -9.84 -12.46 -1.13
C ASP A 208 -8.67 -11.74 -1.83
N ASP A 209 -8.20 -12.28 -2.96
CA ASP A 209 -7.18 -11.65 -3.82
C ASP A 209 -7.64 -10.32 -4.43
N ILE A 210 -8.92 -9.95 -4.28
CA ILE A 210 -9.42 -8.60 -4.58
C ILE A 210 -8.55 -7.51 -3.94
N ASP A 211 -7.95 -7.82 -2.78
CA ASP A 211 -7.09 -6.93 -2.04
C ASP A 211 -5.72 -6.69 -2.69
N ASP A 212 -5.30 -7.58 -3.60
CA ASP A 212 -4.04 -7.54 -4.35
C ASP A 212 -4.22 -7.06 -5.79
N VAL A 213 -5.46 -6.78 -6.20
CA VAL A 213 -5.75 -6.21 -7.51
C VAL A 213 -5.15 -4.82 -7.61
N ARG A 214 -4.21 -4.67 -8.54
CA ARG A 214 -3.56 -3.39 -8.82
C ARG A 214 -3.70 -3.03 -10.28
N PRO A 215 -3.98 -1.77 -10.58
CA PRO A 215 -4.38 -0.68 -9.66
C PRO A 215 -5.79 -0.89 -9.05
N VAL A 216 -6.12 -0.26 -7.92
CA VAL A 216 -7.38 -0.54 -7.16
C VAL A 216 -8.66 -0.35 -7.99
N TYR A 217 -8.67 0.55 -8.96
CA TYR A 217 -9.81 0.77 -9.86
C TYR A 217 -10.02 -0.36 -10.88
N ALA A 218 -9.08 -1.32 -10.99
CA ALA A 218 -9.25 -2.54 -11.78
C ALA A 218 -10.10 -3.60 -11.08
N VAL A 219 -10.39 -3.42 -9.78
CA VAL A 219 -11.22 -4.33 -8.98
C VAL A 219 -12.53 -4.71 -9.67
N PRO A 220 -13.34 -3.78 -10.22
CA PRO A 220 -14.58 -4.17 -10.89
C PRO A 220 -14.37 -4.98 -12.19
N ALA A 221 -13.20 -4.85 -12.83
CA ALA A 221 -12.83 -5.71 -13.95
C ALA A 221 -12.42 -7.11 -13.47
N TRP A 222 -11.66 -7.17 -12.37
CA TRP A 222 -11.25 -8.42 -11.74
C TRP A 222 -12.42 -9.24 -11.21
N VAL A 223 -13.36 -8.63 -10.46
CA VAL A 223 -14.58 -9.29 -9.95
C VAL A 223 -15.35 -9.98 -11.09
N ARG A 224 -15.41 -9.34 -12.26
CA ARG A 224 -16.03 -9.92 -13.45
C ARG A 224 -15.27 -11.07 -14.06
N GLN A 225 -13.95 -10.98 -14.12
CA GLN A 225 -13.13 -12.09 -14.61
C GLN A 225 -13.36 -13.33 -13.73
N GLN A 226 -13.34 -13.15 -12.40
CA GLN A 226 -13.60 -14.24 -11.45
C GLN A 226 -15.00 -14.83 -11.61
N SER A 227 -16.01 -13.98 -11.76
CA SER A 227 -17.39 -14.40 -12.03
C SER A 227 -17.53 -15.26 -13.30
N VAL A 228 -16.67 -15.05 -14.29
CA VAL A 228 -16.66 -15.83 -15.54
C VAL A 228 -15.87 -17.13 -15.41
N MET A 229 -14.76 -17.10 -14.66
CA MET A 229 -13.92 -18.27 -14.36
C MET A 229 -14.64 -19.26 -13.44
N ARG A 230 -15.55 -18.76 -12.60
CA ARG A 230 -16.37 -19.50 -11.64
C ARG A 230 -17.83 -19.23 -11.93
N LYS A 231 -18.40 -19.94 -12.92
CA LYS A 231 -19.77 -19.70 -13.40
C LYS A 231 -20.82 -19.84 -12.29
N GLU A 232 -20.55 -20.71 -11.33
CA GLU A 232 -21.32 -20.93 -10.10
C GLU A 232 -21.33 -19.70 -9.18
N LEU A 233 -20.24 -18.92 -9.16
CA LEU A 233 -20.14 -17.68 -8.39
C LEU A 233 -20.64 -16.45 -9.15
N LEU A 234 -20.86 -16.52 -10.48
CA LEU A 234 -21.30 -15.39 -11.30
C LEU A 234 -22.48 -14.62 -10.71
N ARG A 235 -23.56 -15.33 -10.38
CA ARG A 235 -24.79 -14.72 -9.85
C ARG A 235 -24.58 -14.20 -8.42
N PRO A 236 -24.04 -14.99 -7.46
CA PRO A 236 -23.68 -14.49 -6.14
C PRO A 236 -22.79 -13.24 -6.16
N MET A 237 -21.70 -13.26 -6.93
CA MET A 237 -20.76 -12.13 -7.05
C MET A 237 -21.44 -10.90 -7.61
N SER A 238 -22.27 -11.03 -8.66
CA SER A 238 -22.99 -9.91 -9.24
C SER A 238 -23.98 -9.28 -8.25
N LEU A 239 -24.69 -10.09 -7.46
CA LEU A 239 -25.63 -9.62 -6.45
C LEU A 239 -24.91 -8.89 -5.32
N VAL A 240 -23.90 -9.54 -4.73
CA VAL A 240 -23.13 -8.98 -3.60
C VAL A 240 -22.37 -7.72 -4.02
N TRP A 241 -21.74 -7.70 -5.19
CA TRP A 241 -21.05 -6.50 -5.66
C TRP A 241 -22.01 -5.33 -5.84
N SER A 242 -23.20 -5.59 -6.38
CA SER A 242 -24.21 -4.54 -6.58
C SER A 242 -24.67 -3.95 -5.25
N GLU A 243 -24.96 -4.81 -4.26
CA GLU A 243 -25.35 -4.41 -2.92
C GLU A 243 -24.25 -3.61 -2.22
N VAL A 244 -23.01 -4.10 -2.25
CA VAL A 244 -21.84 -3.43 -1.68
C VAL A 244 -21.61 -2.05 -2.29
N VAL A 245 -21.76 -1.91 -3.61
CA VAL A 245 -21.67 -0.61 -4.29
C VAL A 245 -22.80 0.33 -3.88
N ASP A 246 -24.03 -0.15 -3.77
CA ASP A 246 -25.17 0.67 -3.37
C ASP A 246 -25.04 1.15 -1.91
N GLU A 247 -24.59 0.29 -1.00
CA GLU A 247 -24.27 0.65 0.38
C GLU A 247 -23.13 1.67 0.46
N PHE A 248 -22.06 1.47 -0.31
CA PHE A 248 -20.94 2.39 -0.37
C PHE A 248 -21.36 3.79 -0.84
N LEU A 249 -22.13 3.88 -1.92
CA LEU A 249 -22.63 5.17 -2.45
C LEU A 249 -23.64 5.84 -1.51
N SER A 250 -24.30 5.07 -0.65
CA SER A 250 -25.28 5.56 0.33
C SER A 250 -24.65 5.97 1.67
N ASN A 251 -23.40 5.55 1.94
CA ASN A 251 -22.66 5.87 3.14
C ASN A 251 -22.50 7.39 3.33
N GLU A 252 -22.74 7.90 4.54
CA GLU A 252 -22.73 9.33 4.85
C GLU A 252 -21.38 10.00 4.52
N PHE A 253 -20.27 9.38 4.95
CA PHE A 253 -18.92 9.87 4.66
C PHE A 253 -18.65 9.95 3.16
N VAL A 254 -19.02 8.90 2.42
CA VAL A 254 -18.82 8.82 0.96
C VAL A 254 -19.66 9.89 0.24
N ARG A 255 -20.94 10.05 0.63
CA ARG A 255 -21.83 11.06 0.06
C ARG A 255 -21.30 12.48 0.30
N ASP A 256 -20.84 12.76 1.50
CA ASP A 256 -20.28 14.05 1.86
C ASP A 256 -19.00 14.35 1.07
N TRP A 257 -18.11 13.37 0.95
CA TRP A 257 -16.89 13.51 0.14
C TRP A 257 -17.24 13.79 -1.32
N LEU A 258 -18.12 12.98 -1.94
CA LEU A 258 -18.58 13.17 -3.32
C LEU A 258 -19.26 14.54 -3.52
N GLY A 259 -19.99 15.02 -2.51
CA GLY A 259 -20.65 16.33 -2.51
C GLY A 259 -19.65 17.49 -2.48
N LYS A 260 -18.59 17.39 -1.67
CA LYS A 260 -17.53 18.41 -1.56
C LYS A 260 -16.74 18.58 -2.86
N GLN A 261 -16.46 17.48 -3.57
CA GLN A 261 -15.75 17.52 -4.86
C GLN A 261 -16.48 18.34 -5.95
N ARG A 262 -17.80 18.51 -5.84
CA ARG A 262 -18.56 19.33 -6.80
C ARG A 262 -18.24 20.83 -6.73
N LYS A 263 -17.67 21.31 -5.62
CA LYS A 263 -17.42 22.73 -5.36
C LYS A 263 -16.04 23.21 -5.81
N THR A 264 -15.11 22.30 -6.02
CA THR A 264 -13.75 22.61 -6.48
C THR A 264 -13.74 22.55 -8.00
N PHE A 265 -13.45 23.66 -8.68
CA PHE A 265 -13.33 23.72 -10.16
C PHE A 265 -12.17 22.89 -10.74
N SER A 266 -11.47 22.11 -9.91
CA SER A 266 -10.41 21.18 -10.30
C SER A 266 -10.94 19.74 -10.38
N LEU A 267 -11.22 19.31 -11.61
CA LEU A 267 -11.29 17.92 -12.10
C LEU A 267 -12.39 17.00 -11.50
N ASP A 268 -13.19 16.48 -12.42
CA ASP A 268 -14.36 15.58 -12.37
C ASP A 268 -14.22 14.25 -11.58
N LEU A 269 -13.24 14.12 -10.68
CA LEU A 269 -12.84 12.88 -10.02
C LEU A 269 -13.99 12.15 -9.30
N GLY A 270 -14.72 12.84 -8.42
CA GLY A 270 -15.82 12.21 -7.67
C GLY A 270 -16.94 11.71 -8.59
N LYS A 271 -17.27 12.46 -9.64
CA LYS A 271 -18.27 12.06 -10.65
C LYS A 271 -17.79 10.87 -11.48
N LYS A 272 -16.51 10.86 -11.86
CA LYS A 272 -15.86 9.75 -12.57
C LYS A 272 -15.88 8.45 -11.75
N LEU A 273 -15.51 8.52 -10.47
CA LEU A 273 -15.57 7.38 -9.55
C LEU A 273 -17.00 6.87 -9.40
N ARG A 274 -17.96 7.78 -9.15
CA ARG A 274 -19.38 7.42 -9.04
C ARG A 274 -19.90 6.74 -10.30
N LEU A 275 -19.62 7.31 -11.48
CA LEU A 275 -20.02 6.73 -12.77
C LEU A 275 -19.43 5.33 -12.97
N LEU A 276 -18.14 5.15 -12.64
CA LEU A 276 -17.46 3.86 -12.75
C LEU A 276 -18.13 2.80 -11.85
N LEU A 277 -18.46 3.16 -10.60
CA LEU A 277 -19.15 2.26 -9.68
C LEU A 277 -20.58 1.95 -10.13
N GLU A 278 -21.37 2.96 -10.52
CA GLU A 278 -22.74 2.78 -11.04
C GLU A 278 -22.77 1.90 -12.32
N LEU A 279 -21.80 2.05 -13.22
CA LEU A 279 -21.66 1.20 -14.40
C LEU A 279 -21.24 -0.22 -14.04
N SER A 280 -20.37 -0.39 -13.05
CA SER A 280 -19.93 -1.72 -12.60
C SER A 280 -21.11 -2.54 -12.07
N ARG A 281 -22.02 -1.91 -11.32
CA ARG A 281 -23.26 -2.52 -10.81
C ARG A 281 -24.12 -3.13 -11.92
N ASN A 282 -24.41 -2.36 -12.96
CA ASN A 282 -25.40 -2.74 -13.97
C ASN A 282 -24.86 -3.67 -15.07
N LYS A 283 -23.52 -3.79 -15.23
CA LYS A 283 -22.87 -4.53 -16.33
C LYS A 283 -22.08 -5.78 -15.91
N LEU A 284 -22.18 -6.24 -14.66
CA LEU A 284 -21.55 -7.50 -14.24
C LEU A 284 -22.07 -8.72 -14.99
N MET A 285 -23.34 -8.70 -15.43
CA MET A 285 -23.95 -9.79 -16.20
C MET A 285 -23.82 -9.66 -17.73
N ALA A 286 -23.19 -8.60 -18.24
CA ALA A 286 -23.01 -8.43 -19.68
C ALA A 286 -21.91 -9.36 -20.20
N HIS A 287 -22.24 -10.22 -21.17
CA HIS A 287 -21.32 -11.20 -21.76
C HIS A 287 -19.96 -10.59 -22.17
N GLY A 288 -18.91 -10.97 -21.45
CA GLY A 288 -17.65 -11.48 -22.01
C GLY A 288 -16.72 -10.61 -22.86
N SER A 289 -17.09 -9.43 -23.37
CA SER A 289 -16.16 -8.58 -24.15
C SER A 289 -16.75 -7.19 -24.35
N ASP A 290 -16.78 -6.37 -23.30
CA ASP A 290 -17.14 -4.95 -23.46
C ASP A 290 -15.86 -4.13 -23.61
N GLU A 291 -15.26 -4.16 -24.82
CA GLU A 291 -14.05 -3.39 -25.16
C GLU A 291 -14.19 -1.91 -24.78
N ARG A 292 -15.39 -1.34 -24.87
CA ARG A 292 -15.67 0.05 -24.51
C ARG A 292 -15.47 0.32 -23.03
N LEU A 293 -15.82 -0.64 -22.19
CA LEU A 293 -15.63 -0.51 -20.75
C LEU A 293 -14.17 -0.75 -20.37
N THR A 294 -13.48 -1.70 -21.02
CA THR A 294 -12.02 -1.85 -20.90
C THR A 294 -11.28 -0.59 -21.34
N GLN A 295 -11.70 0.05 -22.44
CA GLN A 295 -11.18 1.35 -22.88
C GLN A 295 -11.48 2.46 -21.88
N LEU A 296 -12.68 2.47 -21.27
CA LEU A 296 -13.03 3.41 -20.22
C LEU A 296 -12.16 3.21 -18.97
N TYR A 297 -11.89 1.98 -18.55
CA TYR A 297 -10.93 1.70 -17.46
C TYR A 297 -9.53 2.18 -17.81
N ARG A 298 -9.04 1.92 -19.03
CA ARG A 298 -7.72 2.42 -19.49
C ARG A 298 -7.64 3.95 -19.50
N PHE A 299 -8.70 4.62 -19.92
CA PHE A 299 -8.79 6.08 -19.88
C PHE A 299 -8.79 6.62 -18.45
N PHE A 300 -9.49 5.95 -17.53
CA PHE A 300 -9.43 6.28 -16.11
C PHE A 300 -8.04 6.04 -15.54
N GLN A 301 -7.45 4.87 -15.78
CA GLN A 301 -6.09 4.51 -15.39
C GLN A 301 -5.08 5.61 -15.72
N GLN A 302 -5.06 6.08 -16.96
CA GLN A 302 -4.17 7.17 -17.39
C GLN A 302 -4.47 8.53 -16.74
N SER A 303 -5.72 8.77 -16.34
CA SER A 303 -6.10 9.99 -15.60
C SER A 303 -5.67 9.96 -14.13
N PHE A 304 -5.40 8.76 -13.61
CA PHE A 304 -5.04 8.47 -12.21
C PHE A 304 -3.56 8.15 -12.02
N ASP A 305 -2.87 7.64 -13.05
CA ASP A 305 -1.46 7.27 -13.00
C ASP A 305 -0.58 8.49 -12.65
N GLY A 306 0.26 8.26 -11.65
CA GLY A 306 0.65 9.28 -10.68
C GLY A 306 1.61 10.36 -11.18
N LYS A 307 1.26 11.60 -10.82
CA LYS A 307 2.14 12.79 -10.78
C LYS A 307 3.20 12.73 -9.68
N MET A 308 3.53 11.55 -9.13
CA MET A 308 4.38 11.44 -7.93
C MET A 308 5.80 11.95 -8.19
N SER A 309 6.37 11.62 -9.35
CA SER A 309 7.67 12.16 -9.77
C SER A 309 7.63 13.68 -10.00
N THR A 310 6.49 14.23 -10.42
CA THR A 310 6.28 15.68 -10.52
C THR A 310 6.24 16.35 -9.15
N VAL A 311 5.54 15.74 -8.18
CA VAL A 311 5.51 16.22 -6.78
C VAL A 311 6.92 16.14 -6.19
N ALA A 312 7.63 15.03 -6.40
CA ALA A 312 9.01 14.85 -5.96
C ALA A 312 9.95 15.92 -6.55
N ALA A 313 9.85 16.21 -7.84
CA ALA A 313 10.64 17.27 -8.48
C ALA A 313 10.34 18.65 -7.88
N ALA A 314 9.06 18.94 -7.60
CA ALA A 314 8.65 20.18 -6.96
C ALA A 314 9.17 20.29 -5.51
N GLU A 315 9.18 19.19 -4.75
CA GLU A 315 9.72 19.17 -3.38
C GLU A 315 11.24 19.35 -3.35
N LEU A 316 11.98 18.64 -4.21
CA LEU A 316 13.43 18.82 -4.32
C LEU A 316 13.80 20.24 -4.77
N SER A 317 13.02 20.85 -5.66
CA SER A 317 13.28 22.23 -6.11
C SER A 317 13.19 23.27 -4.98
N LYS A 318 12.49 22.95 -3.88
CA LYS A 318 12.36 23.83 -2.70
C LYS A 318 13.44 23.59 -1.65
N ARG A 319 14.21 22.50 -1.74
CA ARG A 319 15.09 22.02 -0.67
C ARG A 319 16.51 21.84 -1.18
N ARG A 320 17.45 22.63 -0.64
CA ARG A 320 18.86 22.56 -1.01
C ARG A 320 19.53 21.30 -0.46
N GLY A 321 20.48 20.73 -1.20
CA GLY A 321 21.26 19.57 -0.78
C GLY A 321 20.56 18.21 -0.90
N TYR A 322 19.34 18.16 -1.44
CA TYR A 322 18.61 16.92 -1.70
C TYR A 322 18.50 16.67 -3.20
N HIS A 323 18.73 15.42 -3.60
CA HIS A 323 18.69 15.00 -5.00
C HIS A 323 17.85 13.74 -5.19
N TYR A 324 17.50 13.05 -4.11
CA TYR A 324 16.72 11.82 -4.17
C TYR A 324 15.44 11.95 -3.37
N VAL A 325 14.35 11.44 -3.93
CA VAL A 325 13.08 11.26 -3.23
C VAL A 325 12.73 9.79 -3.24
N VAL A 326 12.38 9.23 -2.09
CA VAL A 326 11.97 7.83 -1.94
C VAL A 326 10.58 7.73 -1.34
N ASN A 327 9.69 7.02 -2.01
CA ASN A 327 8.28 6.83 -1.65
C ASN A 327 7.88 5.34 -1.70
N GLY A 328 6.80 4.98 -1.01
CA GLY A 328 5.96 3.81 -1.29
C GLY A 328 4.70 4.17 -2.09
N HIS A 329 3.59 3.43 -1.91
CA HIS A 329 2.18 3.74 -2.24
C HIS A 329 1.56 2.96 -3.40
N SER A 330 2.17 2.96 -4.59
CA SER A 330 1.53 2.36 -5.78
C SER A 330 1.67 0.84 -5.87
N HIS A 331 2.51 0.24 -5.03
CA HIS A 331 2.93 -1.17 -5.03
C HIS A 331 3.76 -1.58 -6.25
N PHE A 332 3.68 -0.82 -7.34
CA PHE A 332 4.57 -0.93 -8.50
C PHE A 332 5.85 -0.13 -8.29
N PRO A 333 7.02 -0.79 -8.33
CA PRO A 333 8.29 -0.10 -8.15
C PRO A 333 8.61 0.76 -9.37
N SER A 334 9.22 1.92 -9.15
CA SER A 334 9.56 2.87 -10.22
C SER A 334 10.83 3.64 -9.89
N MET A 335 11.67 3.90 -10.89
CA MET A 335 12.78 4.84 -10.80
C MET A 335 12.66 5.83 -11.95
N GLN A 336 12.50 7.12 -11.64
CA GLN A 336 12.31 8.17 -12.63
C GLN A 336 13.36 9.27 -12.45
N PRO A 337 14.23 9.49 -13.45
CA PRO A 337 15.12 10.64 -13.47
C PRO A 337 14.33 11.95 -13.49
N LEU A 338 14.70 12.91 -12.65
CA LEU A 338 14.06 14.22 -12.52
C LEU A 338 14.88 15.36 -13.15
N GLY A 339 15.95 15.02 -13.86
CA GLY A 339 16.89 15.98 -14.44
C GLY A 339 18.05 16.29 -13.48
N LYS A 340 18.44 17.57 -13.37
CA LYS A 340 19.51 18.03 -12.49
C LYS A 340 19.01 19.09 -11.51
N ILE A 341 19.32 18.91 -10.24
CA ILE A 341 19.04 19.86 -9.16
C ILE A 341 20.37 20.25 -8.54
N GLU A 342 20.65 21.54 -8.48
CA GLU A 342 21.96 22.08 -8.06
C GLU A 342 23.14 21.46 -8.83
N GLY A 343 22.93 21.17 -10.13
CA GLY A 343 23.94 20.58 -11.02
C GLY A 343 24.13 19.07 -10.86
N LYS A 344 23.55 18.42 -9.85
CA LYS A 344 23.62 16.97 -9.63
C LYS A 344 22.39 16.25 -10.19
N PRO A 345 22.53 15.00 -10.70
CA PRO A 345 21.38 14.20 -11.12
C PRO A 345 20.39 14.01 -9.96
N ALA A 346 19.10 14.20 -10.24
CA ALA A 346 18.03 13.98 -9.29
C ALA A 346 17.14 12.80 -9.72
N VAL A 347 16.65 12.02 -8.76
CA VAL A 347 15.90 10.78 -9.03
C VAL A 347 14.76 10.60 -8.02
N TYR A 348 13.60 10.20 -8.53
CA TYR A 348 12.46 9.72 -7.74
C TYR A 348 12.46 8.19 -7.74
N PHE A 349 12.24 7.60 -6.56
CA PHE A 349 12.05 6.17 -6.38
C PHE A 349 10.68 5.88 -5.77
N ASN A 350 9.99 4.88 -6.33
CA ASN A 350 8.94 4.15 -5.65
C ASN A 350 9.47 2.76 -5.26
N THR A 351 9.47 2.44 -3.97
CA THR A 351 9.98 1.18 -3.44
C THR A 351 9.07 -0.02 -3.68
N GLY A 352 7.91 0.16 -4.32
CA GLY A 352 7.04 -0.95 -4.70
C GLY A 352 6.36 -1.57 -3.48
N THR A 353 6.50 -2.88 -3.30
CA THR A 353 5.86 -3.63 -2.22
C THR A 353 6.60 -4.94 -1.91
N TRP A 354 6.26 -5.55 -0.77
CA TRP A 354 6.73 -6.87 -0.31
C TRP A 354 5.59 -7.89 -0.23
N ARG A 355 4.57 -7.79 -1.09
CA ARG A 355 3.35 -8.62 -1.06
C ARG A 355 3.02 -9.21 -2.44
N ALA A 356 2.01 -10.09 -2.47
CA ALA A 356 1.40 -10.56 -3.70
C ALA A 356 0.73 -9.42 -4.48
N VAL A 357 0.91 -9.39 -5.79
CA VAL A 357 0.26 -8.42 -6.68
C VAL A 357 -0.46 -9.16 -7.79
N HIS A 358 -1.70 -8.79 -8.05
CA HIS A 358 -2.48 -9.25 -9.19
C HIS A 358 -2.46 -8.16 -10.26
N GLN A 359 -1.51 -8.27 -11.19
CA GLN A 359 -1.31 -7.30 -12.24
C GLN A 359 -2.14 -7.65 -13.48
N ILE A 360 -2.90 -6.69 -13.98
CA ILE A 360 -3.66 -6.80 -15.22
C ILE A 360 -2.74 -6.87 -16.46
N GLY A 361 -2.99 -7.80 -17.37
CA GLY A 361 -2.35 -7.91 -18.69
C GLY A 361 -3.06 -7.07 -19.75
N HIS A 362 -2.30 -6.49 -20.69
CA HIS A 362 -2.82 -5.50 -21.64
C HIS A 362 -2.71 -5.84 -23.13
N ASP A 363 -1.87 -6.80 -23.51
CA ASP A 363 -1.40 -6.90 -24.91
C ASP A 363 -1.99 -8.05 -25.72
N LEU A 364 -2.48 -9.11 -25.07
CA LEU A 364 -3.19 -10.18 -25.77
C LEU A 364 -4.65 -9.76 -25.92
N GLY A 365 -5.11 -9.56 -27.17
CA GLY A 365 -6.50 -9.24 -27.47
C GLY A 365 -7.46 -10.22 -26.81
N GLY A 366 -8.48 -9.71 -26.13
CA GLY A 366 -9.41 -10.52 -25.35
C GLY A 366 -9.80 -9.88 -24.02
N ARG A 367 -10.23 -10.72 -23.06
CA ARG A 367 -10.63 -10.31 -21.72
C ARG A 367 -9.40 -9.91 -20.88
N PRO A 368 -9.53 -8.97 -19.92
CA PRO A 368 -8.49 -8.73 -18.93
C PRO A 368 -8.06 -10.04 -18.26
N SER A 369 -6.77 -10.36 -18.35
CA SER A 369 -6.14 -11.43 -17.58
C SER A 369 -5.32 -10.80 -16.45
N PHE A 370 -5.12 -11.54 -15.37
CA PHE A 370 -4.32 -11.08 -14.23
C PHE A 370 -3.25 -12.13 -13.94
N LEU A 371 -2.03 -11.67 -13.70
CA LEU A 371 -0.92 -12.51 -13.23
C LEU A 371 -0.68 -12.19 -11.76
N ALA A 372 -0.77 -13.21 -10.91
CA ALA A 372 -0.40 -13.15 -9.51
C ALA A 372 1.10 -13.43 -9.34
N TYR A 373 1.81 -12.59 -8.59
CA TYR A 373 3.20 -12.82 -8.20
C TYR A 373 3.54 -12.11 -6.88
N ASP A 374 4.44 -12.70 -6.09
CA ASP A 374 5.03 -12.07 -4.90
C ASP A 374 6.15 -11.11 -5.31
N ALA A 375 6.02 -9.83 -5.00
CA ALA A 375 7.03 -8.82 -5.27
C ALA A 375 7.91 -8.55 -4.03
N MET A 376 9.18 -8.22 -4.25
CA MET A 376 10.08 -7.70 -3.22
C MET A 376 11.02 -6.66 -3.84
N THR A 377 10.88 -5.40 -3.41
CA THR A 377 11.67 -4.28 -3.93
C THR A 377 12.24 -3.45 -2.78
N TYR A 378 13.47 -2.96 -2.94
CA TYR A 378 14.12 -2.05 -1.99
C TYR A 378 15.13 -1.14 -2.71
N VAL A 379 15.46 -0.02 -2.08
CA VAL A 379 16.53 0.89 -2.52
C VAL A 379 17.60 0.96 -1.45
N VAL A 380 18.88 0.95 -1.85
CA VAL A 380 20.03 1.04 -0.94
C VAL A 380 20.92 2.18 -1.37
N PHE A 381 21.25 3.08 -0.45
CA PHE A 381 22.30 4.09 -0.61
C PHE A 381 23.55 3.64 0.14
N PHE A 382 24.68 3.70 -0.54
CA PHE A 382 25.93 3.13 -0.08
C PHE A 382 26.74 4.10 0.78
N PRO A 383 27.66 3.59 1.61
CA PRO A 383 28.60 4.41 2.35
C PRO A 383 29.57 5.17 1.43
N ASP A 384 30.29 6.16 1.97
CA ASP A 384 31.42 6.76 1.27
C ASP A 384 32.54 5.73 1.09
N GLY A 385 33.18 5.72 -0.08
CA GLY A 385 34.26 4.76 -0.35
C GLY A 385 33.79 3.31 -0.54
N ASP A 386 32.52 3.09 -0.92
CA ASP A 386 32.07 1.78 -1.43
C ASP A 386 33.05 1.27 -2.50
N LYS A 387 33.49 0.01 -2.36
CA LYS A 387 34.56 -0.57 -3.21
C LYS A 387 34.20 -0.63 -4.69
N MET A 388 32.91 -0.59 -5.02
CA MET A 388 32.42 -0.59 -6.40
C MET A 388 32.08 0.83 -6.88
N GLY A 389 32.29 1.86 -6.07
CA GLY A 389 32.01 3.25 -6.41
C GLY A 389 30.51 3.56 -6.56
N ARG A 390 29.64 2.76 -5.93
CA ARG A 390 28.18 2.93 -6.02
C ARG A 390 27.72 4.04 -5.09
N ASP A 391 26.74 4.82 -5.56
CA ASP A 391 26.00 5.76 -4.72
C ASP A 391 24.70 5.13 -4.21
N TYR A 392 23.96 4.48 -5.11
CA TYR A 392 22.78 3.70 -4.77
C TYR A 392 22.61 2.46 -5.65
N GLU A 393 21.80 1.51 -5.19
CA GLU A 393 21.24 0.41 -5.98
C GLU A 393 19.73 0.35 -5.77
N TRP A 394 19.01 0.01 -6.83
CA TRP A 394 17.58 -0.25 -6.80
C TRP A 394 17.33 -1.69 -7.26
N TRP A 395 16.71 -2.48 -6.39
CA TRP A 395 16.49 -3.91 -6.62
C TRP A 395 14.99 -4.19 -6.67
N THR A 396 14.58 -4.96 -7.68
CA THR A 396 13.23 -5.51 -7.82
C THR A 396 13.33 -6.99 -8.14
N GLY A 397 12.49 -7.79 -7.47
CA GLY A 397 12.34 -9.21 -7.75
C GLY A 397 10.87 -9.62 -7.64
N ALA A 398 10.49 -10.62 -8.43
CA ALA A 398 9.17 -11.22 -8.42
C ALA A 398 9.28 -12.74 -8.36
N MET A 399 8.32 -13.40 -7.71
CA MET A 399 8.23 -14.85 -7.62
C MET A 399 6.81 -15.30 -7.91
N VAL A 400 6.67 -16.35 -8.74
CA VAL A 400 5.41 -17.03 -8.98
C VAL A 400 5.53 -18.41 -8.34
N ALA A 401 4.64 -18.72 -7.39
CA ALA A 401 4.60 -20.04 -6.77
C ALA A 401 4.27 -21.10 -7.83
N ARG A 402 4.86 -22.30 -7.68
CA ARG A 402 4.61 -23.44 -8.58
C ARG A 402 3.42 -24.26 -8.17
#